data_AF-A0A2V6PX17-F1
#
_entry.id   AF-A0A2V6PX17-F1
#
_cell.length_a   1.000
_cell.length_b   1.000
_cell.length_c   1.000
_cell.angle_alpha   90.00
_cell.angle_beta   90.00
_cell.angle_gamma   90.00
#
_symmetry.space_group_name_H-M   'P 1'
#
loop_
_entity.id
_entity.type
_entity.pdbx_description
1 polymer ?
#
loop_
_entity_poly.entity_id
_entity_poly.type
_entity_poly.pdbx_seq_one_letter_code
_entity_poly.pdbx_strand_id
1 'polypeptide(L)'
;MNKLLIAILTTPCVLLLLGPASAEARNIISWGTMYAVDGPFLGSTNPIRGVNGDTEAWVLKKVEGHLTTKGKIEVEVKGLIFKDGDPNDEPTFKAVVSCLTESDGTTPVINVATRGFPATPSGNSKIDDKIELPNPCVAPIVFITGDDETIWFAVTGFEKEEDEED
;
A
#
# COMPACT_ATOMS: atom_id res chain seq x y z
N MET A 1 62.48 -2.07 54.35
CA MET A 1 61.84 -1.31 53.24
C MET A 1 61.23 -2.30 52.27
N ASN A 2 59.96 -2.67 52.45
CA ASN A 2 59.27 -3.64 51.58
C ASN A 2 58.16 -2.91 50.83
N LYS A 3 58.32 -2.70 49.52
CA LYS A 3 57.31 -2.06 48.67
C LYS A 3 56.32 -3.12 48.22
N LEU A 4 55.10 -3.06 48.73
CA LEU A 4 53.97 -3.89 48.29
C LEU A 4 53.35 -3.24 47.05
N LEU A 5 53.41 -3.91 45.90
CA LEU A 5 52.74 -3.50 44.67
C LEU A 5 51.32 -4.07 44.67
N ILE A 6 50.32 -3.20 44.77
CA ILE A 6 48.89 -3.56 44.63
C ILE A 6 48.54 -3.43 43.15
N ALA A 7 48.28 -4.56 42.49
CA ALA A 7 47.77 -4.59 41.12
C ALA A 7 46.23 -4.45 41.16
N ILE A 8 45.73 -3.32 40.69
CA ILE A 8 44.30 -3.05 40.57
C ILE A 8 43.83 -3.63 39.23
N LEU A 9 43.15 -4.79 39.25
CA LEU A 9 42.45 -5.33 38.08
C LEU A 9 41.11 -4.61 37.91
N THR A 10 41.05 -3.61 37.03
CA THR A 10 39.79 -3.04 36.55
C THR A 10 39.18 -3.97 35.50
N THR A 11 38.15 -4.70 35.88
CA THR A 11 37.37 -5.53 34.95
C THR A 11 36.41 -4.61 34.17
N PRO A 12 36.46 -4.57 32.83
CA PRO A 12 35.51 -3.79 32.06
C PRO A 12 34.15 -4.49 32.10
N CYS A 13 33.19 -3.86 32.77
CA CYS A 13 31.78 -4.24 32.70
C CYS A 13 31.27 -3.91 31.30
N VAL A 14 31.27 -4.89 30.41
CA VAL A 14 30.68 -4.78 29.07
C VAL A 14 29.17 -4.71 29.25
N LEU A 15 28.60 -3.50 29.29
CA LEU A 15 27.16 -3.32 29.17
C LEU A 15 26.75 -3.76 27.76
N LEU A 16 26.20 -4.97 27.65
CA LEU A 16 25.44 -5.39 26.49
C LEU A 16 24.18 -4.53 26.41
N LEU A 17 24.19 -3.52 25.53
CA LEU A 17 23.01 -2.75 25.16
C LEU A 17 22.05 -3.69 24.42
N LEU A 18 21.13 -4.32 25.17
CA LEU A 18 19.96 -4.95 24.59
C LEU A 18 19.07 -3.83 24.04
N GLY A 19 19.21 -3.55 22.74
CA GLY A 19 18.28 -2.67 22.04
C GLY A 19 16.85 -3.23 22.12
N PRO A 20 15.82 -2.37 22.05
CA PRO A 20 14.45 -2.83 22.05
C PRO A 20 14.24 -3.81 20.90
N ALA A 21 13.65 -4.98 21.21
CA ALA A 21 13.28 -5.95 20.19
C ALA A 21 12.31 -5.29 19.21
N SER A 22 12.67 -5.25 17.92
CA SER A 22 11.77 -4.78 16.87
C SER A 22 10.54 -5.69 16.87
N ALA A 23 9.36 -5.14 17.11
CA ALA A 23 8.12 -5.91 17.00
C ALA A 23 8.02 -6.54 15.62
N GLU A 24 7.61 -7.80 15.53
CA GLU A 24 7.48 -8.49 14.23
C GLU A 24 6.43 -7.82 13.33
N ALA A 25 6.64 -7.91 12.02
CA ALA A 25 5.64 -7.41 11.07
C ALA A 25 4.38 -8.28 11.14
N ARG A 26 3.20 -7.65 11.22
CA ARG A 26 1.90 -8.35 11.18
C ARG A 26 1.13 -7.90 9.95
N ASN A 27 0.27 -8.75 9.43
CA ASN A 27 -0.64 -8.36 8.35
C ASN A 27 -1.67 -7.37 8.89
N ILE A 28 -1.89 -6.28 8.15
CA ILE A 28 -3.00 -5.35 8.38
C ILE A 28 -4.20 -5.81 7.56
N ILE A 29 -4.00 -6.00 6.27
CA ILE A 29 -5.02 -6.48 5.32
C ILE A 29 -4.38 -7.41 4.28
N SER A 30 -5.18 -8.35 3.81
CA SER A 30 -4.90 -9.19 2.63
C SER A 30 -6.19 -9.28 1.82
N TRP A 31 -6.09 -9.18 0.51
CA TRP A 31 -7.23 -9.13 -0.39
C TRP A 31 -6.98 -9.96 -1.64
N GLY A 32 -8.07 -10.48 -2.22
CA GLY A 32 -8.08 -11.21 -3.49
C GLY A 32 -8.98 -10.57 -4.55
N THR A 33 -9.53 -9.38 -4.26
CA THR A 33 -10.41 -8.63 -5.16
C THR A 33 -10.15 -7.14 -5.01
N MET A 34 -10.39 -6.40 -6.10
CA MET A 34 -10.50 -4.96 -6.12
C MET A 34 -11.65 -4.59 -7.06
N TYR A 35 -12.29 -3.47 -6.81
CA TYR A 35 -13.24 -2.85 -7.72
C TYR A 35 -12.45 -1.97 -8.71
N ALA A 36 -12.61 -2.21 -10.00
CA ALA A 36 -12.06 -1.34 -11.04
C ALA A 36 -13.00 -0.14 -11.24
N VAL A 37 -12.45 1.05 -11.49
CA VAL A 37 -13.24 2.28 -11.53
C VAL A 37 -14.30 2.22 -12.62
N ASP A 38 -15.55 2.50 -12.26
CA ASP A 38 -16.67 2.52 -13.17
C ASP A 38 -17.81 3.40 -12.64
N GLY A 39 -18.84 3.60 -13.48
CA GLY A 39 -20.12 4.13 -13.03
C GLY A 39 -20.01 5.51 -12.34
N PRO A 40 -20.67 5.72 -11.18
CA PRO A 40 -20.63 6.99 -10.47
C PRO A 40 -19.25 7.40 -9.96
N PHE A 41 -18.29 6.49 -9.91
CA PHE A 41 -16.94 6.79 -9.43
C PHE A 41 -16.04 7.44 -10.50
N LEU A 42 -16.48 7.52 -11.76
CA LEU A 42 -15.72 8.16 -12.82
C LEU A 42 -15.48 9.65 -12.55
N GLY A 43 -14.24 10.09 -12.78
CA GLY A 43 -13.79 11.46 -12.58
C GLY A 43 -13.82 11.92 -11.11
N SER A 44 -14.00 13.22 -10.91
CA SER A 44 -13.83 13.87 -9.61
C SER A 44 -15.13 14.10 -8.82
N THR A 45 -16.26 13.56 -9.29
CA THR A 45 -17.57 13.81 -8.64
C THR A 45 -17.70 13.05 -7.32
N ASN A 46 -17.25 11.80 -7.28
CA ASN A 46 -17.38 10.92 -6.10
C ASN A 46 -16.00 10.37 -5.69
N PRO A 47 -15.06 11.21 -5.24
CA PRO A 47 -13.72 10.76 -4.88
C PRO A 47 -13.72 9.92 -3.61
N ILE A 48 -12.87 8.91 -3.56
CA ILE A 48 -12.65 8.10 -2.35
C ILE A 48 -11.51 8.74 -1.57
N ARG A 49 -11.84 9.38 -0.44
CA ARG A 49 -10.86 10.08 0.41
C ARG A 49 -9.97 11.07 -0.35
N GLY A 50 -10.56 11.76 -1.32
CA GLY A 50 -9.87 12.75 -2.14
C GLY A 50 -9.06 12.18 -3.31
N VAL A 51 -9.08 10.86 -3.54
CA VAL A 51 -8.54 10.23 -4.76
C VAL A 51 -9.69 10.11 -5.76
N ASN A 52 -9.55 10.76 -6.91
CA ASN A 52 -10.54 10.77 -7.98
C ASN A 52 -10.51 9.45 -8.74
N GLY A 53 -11.65 9.00 -9.26
CA GLY A 53 -11.61 7.92 -10.24
C GLY A 53 -11.08 8.44 -11.57
N ASP A 54 -10.56 7.54 -12.39
CA ASP A 54 -10.30 7.84 -13.79
C ASP A 54 -11.58 8.33 -14.50
N THR A 55 -11.41 9.12 -15.56
CA THR A 55 -12.49 9.51 -16.46
C THR A 55 -12.96 8.36 -17.34
N GLU A 56 -12.14 7.33 -17.54
CA GLU A 56 -12.49 6.12 -18.30
C GLU A 56 -12.73 4.94 -17.38
N ALA A 57 -13.61 4.02 -17.80
CA ALA A 57 -13.94 2.83 -17.00
C ALA A 57 -12.88 1.75 -17.20
N TRP A 58 -12.54 1.04 -16.13
CA TRP A 58 -11.56 -0.03 -16.12
C TRP A 58 -12.19 -1.37 -15.77
N VAL A 59 -11.52 -2.45 -16.16
CA VAL A 59 -11.82 -3.82 -15.72
C VAL A 59 -10.56 -4.48 -15.21
N LEU A 60 -10.73 -5.42 -14.28
CA LEU A 60 -9.63 -6.13 -13.63
C LEU A 60 -9.90 -7.63 -13.65
N LYS A 61 -9.00 -8.39 -14.25
CA LYS A 61 -9.15 -9.86 -14.31
C LYS A 61 -8.86 -10.55 -12.99
N LYS A 62 -7.74 -10.19 -12.34
CA LYS A 62 -7.33 -10.80 -11.07
C LYS A 62 -6.39 -9.88 -10.31
N VAL A 63 -6.51 -9.89 -8.99
CA VAL A 63 -5.53 -9.24 -8.11
C VAL A 63 -5.37 -10.02 -6.82
N GLU A 64 -4.15 -10.01 -6.30
CA GLU A 64 -3.85 -10.45 -4.94
C GLU A 64 -2.94 -9.42 -4.30
N GLY A 65 -3.17 -9.11 -3.02
CA GLY A 65 -2.28 -8.20 -2.33
C GLY A 65 -2.34 -8.30 -0.82
N HIS A 66 -1.30 -7.77 -0.19
CA HIS A 66 -1.22 -7.66 1.27
C HIS A 66 -0.43 -6.43 1.71
N LEU A 67 -0.79 -5.92 2.89
CA LEU A 67 -0.13 -4.81 3.55
C LEU A 67 0.20 -5.20 4.99
N THR A 68 1.40 -4.89 5.45
CA THR A 68 1.86 -5.21 6.82
C THR A 68 2.03 -3.96 7.69
N THR A 69 2.11 -4.16 9.01
CA THR A 69 2.36 -3.10 10.01
C THR A 69 3.72 -2.43 9.89
N LYS A 70 4.63 -2.96 9.08
CA LYS A 70 5.93 -2.33 8.76
C LYS A 70 5.93 -1.65 7.39
N GLY A 71 4.75 -1.49 6.78
CA GLY A 71 4.57 -0.82 5.49
C GLY A 71 5.08 -1.60 4.28
N LYS A 72 5.41 -2.89 4.45
CA LYS A 72 5.61 -3.78 3.31
C LYS A 72 4.27 -3.96 2.61
N ILE A 73 4.24 -3.65 1.32
CA ILE A 73 3.09 -3.81 0.42
C ILE A 73 3.53 -4.66 -0.78
N GLU A 74 2.75 -5.69 -1.07
CA GLU A 74 2.89 -6.48 -2.30
C GLU A 74 1.54 -6.58 -2.97
N VAL A 75 1.51 -6.33 -4.29
CA VAL A 75 0.31 -6.47 -5.12
C VAL A 75 0.68 -7.09 -6.45
N GLU A 76 0.00 -8.17 -6.81
CA GLU A 76 0.05 -8.76 -8.14
C GLU A 76 -1.22 -8.39 -8.90
N VAL A 77 -1.08 -7.53 -9.90
CA VAL A 77 -2.18 -7.06 -10.75
C VAL A 77 -2.15 -7.83 -12.06
N LYS A 78 -3.29 -8.36 -12.50
CA LYS A 78 -3.46 -9.02 -13.80
C LYS A 78 -4.66 -8.49 -14.54
N GLY A 79 -4.44 -8.10 -15.80
CA GLY A 79 -5.52 -7.70 -16.69
C GLY A 79 -6.28 -6.47 -16.21
N LEU A 80 -5.59 -5.46 -15.68
CA LEU A 80 -6.16 -4.14 -15.43
C LEU A 80 -6.08 -3.30 -16.72
N ILE A 81 -7.17 -3.20 -17.46
CA ILE A 81 -7.26 -2.52 -18.76
C ILE A 81 -8.57 -1.71 -18.84
N PHE A 82 -8.78 -0.95 -19.91
CA PHE A 82 -10.03 -0.24 -20.13
C PHE A 82 -11.20 -1.20 -20.35
N LYS A 83 -12.39 -0.82 -19.89
CA LYS A 83 -13.62 -1.63 -19.91
C LYS A 83 -14.14 -1.90 -21.33
N ASP A 84 -13.79 -1.05 -22.29
CA ASP A 84 -14.10 -1.24 -23.71
C ASP A 84 -13.16 -2.23 -24.42
N GLY A 85 -12.13 -2.72 -23.72
CA GLY A 85 -11.17 -3.70 -24.22
C GLY A 85 -9.89 -3.08 -24.77
N ASP A 86 -9.74 -1.75 -24.73
CA ASP A 86 -8.50 -1.10 -25.13
C ASP A 86 -7.36 -1.46 -24.16
N PRO A 87 -6.11 -1.59 -24.66
CA PRO A 87 -4.97 -1.93 -23.82
C PRO A 87 -4.70 -0.86 -22.76
N ASN A 88 -4.11 -1.29 -21.64
CA ASN A 88 -3.53 -0.38 -20.66
C ASN A 88 -2.47 0.51 -21.31
N ASP A 89 -2.65 1.83 -21.24
CA ASP A 89 -1.73 2.84 -21.77
C ASP A 89 -0.77 3.39 -20.70
N GLU A 90 -1.03 3.10 -19.43
CA GLU A 90 -0.17 3.48 -18.32
C GLU A 90 1.10 2.62 -18.28
N PRO A 91 2.30 3.20 -18.45
CA PRO A 91 3.54 2.44 -18.49
C PRO A 91 3.93 1.90 -17.11
N THR A 92 3.39 2.48 -16.03
CA THR A 92 3.63 2.03 -14.66
C THR A 92 2.37 2.07 -13.82
N PHE A 93 2.29 1.15 -12.86
CA PHE A 93 1.31 1.21 -11.77
C PHE A 93 2.00 1.50 -10.45
N LYS A 94 1.30 2.24 -9.58
CA LYS A 94 1.64 2.45 -8.18
C LYS A 94 0.54 1.88 -7.30
N ALA A 95 0.90 1.55 -6.07
CA ALA A 95 -0.08 1.34 -5.01
C ALA A 95 -0.12 2.58 -4.12
N VAL A 96 -1.31 3.12 -3.88
CA VAL A 96 -1.52 4.20 -2.91
C VAL A 96 -2.27 3.64 -1.72
N VAL A 97 -1.67 3.72 -0.54
CA VAL A 97 -2.33 3.36 0.72
C VAL A 97 -2.88 4.62 1.35
N SER A 98 -4.20 4.69 1.47
CA SER A 98 -4.92 5.76 2.14
C SER A 98 -5.34 5.34 3.54
N CYS A 99 -4.84 6.05 4.55
CA CYS A 99 -5.20 5.83 5.95
C CYS A 99 -5.91 7.05 6.52
N LEU A 100 -6.79 6.83 7.50
CA LEU A 100 -7.11 7.85 8.49
C LEU A 100 -6.05 7.79 9.60
N THR A 101 -5.57 8.94 10.04
CA THR A 101 -4.64 9.05 11.19
C THR A 101 -5.21 9.99 12.24
N GLU A 102 -4.52 10.19 13.36
CA GLU A 102 -4.87 11.15 14.39
C GLU A 102 -3.94 12.36 14.33
N SER A 103 -4.49 13.57 14.26
CA SER A 103 -3.75 14.82 14.44
C SER A 103 -4.64 15.89 15.05
N ASP A 104 -4.19 16.51 16.13
CA ASP A 104 -4.84 17.67 16.76
C ASP A 104 -6.34 17.48 17.06
N GLY A 105 -6.74 16.28 17.50
CA GLY A 105 -8.13 15.94 17.80
C GLY A 105 -9.01 15.72 16.56
N THR A 106 -8.42 15.61 15.37
CA THR A 106 -9.10 15.33 14.10
C THR A 106 -8.58 14.02 13.49
N THR A 107 -9.26 13.55 12.44
CA THR A 107 -8.89 12.34 11.70
C THR A 107 -8.54 12.62 10.24
N PRO A 108 -7.39 13.27 9.93
CA PRO A 108 -7.05 13.58 8.56
C PRO A 108 -6.76 12.32 7.73
N VAL A 109 -6.97 12.44 6.42
CA VAL A 109 -6.56 11.43 5.44
C VAL A 109 -5.08 11.65 5.11
N ILE A 110 -4.29 10.57 5.12
CA ILE A 110 -2.94 10.55 4.58
C ILE A 110 -2.85 9.45 3.53
N ASN A 111 -2.40 9.84 2.34
CA ASN A 111 -2.12 8.93 1.23
C ASN A 111 -0.61 8.76 1.10
N VAL A 112 -0.16 7.51 1.01
CA VAL A 112 1.26 7.17 0.84
C VAL A 112 1.37 6.25 -0.38
N ALA A 113 2.15 6.67 -1.37
CA ALA A 113 2.36 5.92 -2.59
C ALA A 113 3.65 5.11 -2.55
N THR A 114 3.65 4.00 -3.28
CA THR A 114 4.87 3.31 -3.69
C THR A 114 5.57 4.09 -4.80
N ARG A 115 6.80 3.69 -5.14
CA ARG A 115 7.34 4.02 -6.47
C ARG A 115 6.50 3.38 -7.59
N GLY A 116 6.72 3.80 -8.83
CA GLY A 116 6.14 3.16 -10.03
C GLY A 116 6.74 1.78 -10.30
N PHE A 117 5.91 0.85 -10.77
CA PHE A 117 6.30 -0.49 -11.21
C PHE A 117 5.81 -0.73 -12.63
N PRO A 118 6.64 -1.31 -13.53
CA PRO A 118 6.27 -1.51 -14.92
C PRO A 118 4.92 -2.22 -15.07
N ALA A 119 4.05 -1.64 -15.89
CA ALA A 119 2.79 -2.24 -16.30
C ALA A 119 2.88 -2.63 -17.78
N THR A 120 2.24 -3.74 -18.14
CA THR A 120 2.17 -4.21 -19.53
C THR A 120 0.93 -3.65 -20.22
N PRO A 121 0.87 -3.62 -21.57
CA PRO A 121 -0.36 -3.28 -22.28
C PRO A 121 -1.55 -4.20 -21.94
N SER A 122 -1.26 -5.44 -21.51
CA SER A 122 -2.26 -6.37 -20.98
C SER A 122 -2.63 -6.13 -19.51
N GLY A 123 -2.25 -5.01 -18.91
CA GLY A 123 -2.66 -4.63 -17.56
C GLY A 123 -2.02 -5.42 -16.43
N ASN A 124 -0.86 -6.04 -16.66
CA ASN A 124 -0.14 -6.80 -15.62
C ASN A 124 0.95 -5.96 -14.97
N SER A 125 1.04 -6.01 -13.64
CA SER A 125 2.14 -5.44 -12.86
C SER A 125 2.40 -6.24 -11.57
N LYS A 126 3.62 -6.15 -11.04
CA LYS A 126 3.97 -6.69 -9.72
C LYS A 126 4.58 -5.57 -8.89
N ILE A 127 3.81 -5.09 -7.93
CA ILE A 127 4.21 -4.07 -6.96
C ILE A 127 4.78 -4.80 -5.74
N ASP A 128 6.00 -4.43 -5.36
CA ASP A 128 6.69 -4.96 -4.19
C ASP A 128 7.54 -3.81 -3.62
N ASP A 129 7.03 -3.16 -2.58
CA ASP A 129 7.66 -1.99 -1.98
C ASP A 129 7.52 -1.96 -0.46
N LYS A 130 8.27 -1.04 0.15
CA LYS A 130 8.13 -0.70 1.56
C LYS A 130 7.90 0.80 1.70
N ILE A 131 6.71 1.16 2.18
CA ILE A 131 6.29 2.55 2.40
C ILE A 131 6.25 2.91 3.89
N GLU A 132 6.34 4.19 4.20
CA GLU A 132 6.18 4.69 5.57
C GLU A 132 4.70 4.99 5.84
N LEU A 133 4.02 4.07 6.52
CA LEU A 133 2.62 4.27 6.90
C LEU A 133 2.51 5.33 8.00
N PRO A 134 1.45 6.16 8.00
CA PRO A 134 1.14 7.00 9.15
C PRO A 134 0.84 6.12 10.38
N ASN A 135 1.05 6.69 11.56
CA ASN A 135 0.77 6.01 12.83
C ASN A 135 -0.14 6.88 13.69
N PRO A 136 -1.40 6.47 13.94
CA PRO A 136 -2.01 5.22 13.47
C PRO A 136 -2.36 5.24 11.97
N CYS A 137 -2.45 4.06 11.34
CA CYS A 137 -3.09 3.88 10.03
C CYS A 137 -4.42 3.15 10.22
N VAL A 138 -5.51 3.90 10.31
CA VAL A 138 -6.87 3.39 10.53
C VAL A 138 -7.58 3.22 9.19
N ALA A 139 -8.31 2.11 9.05
CA ALA A 139 -9.11 1.76 7.88
C ALA A 139 -8.35 1.95 6.55
N PRO A 140 -7.24 1.22 6.33
CA PRO A 140 -6.46 1.34 5.11
C PRO A 140 -7.31 0.97 3.89
N ILE A 141 -7.24 1.82 2.87
CA ILE A 141 -7.74 1.56 1.52
C ILE A 141 -6.53 1.52 0.60
N VAL A 142 -6.46 0.54 -0.30
CA VAL A 142 -5.37 0.44 -1.27
C VAL A 142 -5.93 0.69 -2.66
N PHE A 143 -5.33 1.63 -3.38
CA PHE A 143 -5.62 1.94 -4.77
C PHE A 143 -4.51 1.43 -5.67
N ILE A 144 -4.85 1.09 -6.91
CA ILE A 144 -3.92 1.06 -8.04
C ILE A 144 -4.11 2.35 -8.83
N THR A 145 -3.01 3.06 -9.07
CA THR A 145 -2.96 4.32 -9.81
C THR A 145 -1.86 4.25 -10.87
N GLY A 146 -1.81 5.25 -11.75
CA GLY A 146 -0.72 5.47 -12.69
C GLY A 146 0.38 6.35 -12.07
N ASP A 147 1.07 7.12 -12.92
CA ASP A 147 2.04 8.10 -12.46
C ASP A 147 1.39 9.23 -11.64
N ASP A 148 0.16 9.62 -11.99
CA ASP A 148 -0.69 10.49 -11.18
C ASP A 148 -1.39 9.69 -10.06
N GLU A 149 -0.93 9.90 -8.83
CA GLU A 149 -1.41 9.21 -7.62
C GLU A 149 -2.78 9.73 -7.15
N THR A 150 -3.30 10.79 -7.76
CA THR A 150 -4.60 11.38 -7.43
C THR A 150 -5.76 10.77 -8.22
N ILE A 151 -5.46 9.89 -9.18
CA ILE A 151 -6.42 9.20 -10.05
C ILE A 151 -6.28 7.69 -9.87
N TRP A 152 -7.36 6.99 -9.51
CA TRP A 152 -7.34 5.55 -9.29
C TRP A 152 -8.06 4.76 -10.40
N PHE A 153 -7.49 3.59 -10.70
CA PHE A 153 -7.99 2.63 -11.70
C PHE A 153 -8.66 1.43 -11.04
N ALA A 154 -8.15 1.02 -9.89
CA ALA A 154 -8.77 -0.01 -9.04
C ALA A 154 -8.59 0.30 -7.56
N VAL A 155 -9.51 -0.17 -6.72
CA VAL A 155 -9.47 0.02 -5.26
C VAL A 155 -9.91 -1.24 -4.52
N THR A 156 -9.36 -1.51 -3.33
CA THR A 156 -9.81 -2.62 -2.47
C THR A 156 -11.33 -2.60 -2.30
N GLY A 157 -12.00 -3.66 -2.72
CA GLY A 157 -13.45 -3.73 -2.87
C GLY A 157 -13.86 -4.91 -3.76
N PHE A 158 -15.14 -4.98 -4.09
CA PHE A 158 -15.68 -5.92 -5.07
C PHE A 158 -16.96 -5.36 -5.69
N GLU A 159 -17.25 -5.79 -6.91
CA GLU A 159 -18.57 -5.76 -7.51
C GLU A 159 -19.03 -7.20 -7.68
N LYS A 160 -20.32 -7.48 -7.49
CA LYS A 160 -20.83 -8.83 -7.80
C LYS A 160 -20.93 -8.95 -9.31
N GLU A 161 -20.50 -10.08 -9.85
CA GLU A 161 -20.87 -10.45 -11.22
C GLU A 161 -22.41 -10.51 -11.26
N GLU A 162 -23.04 -9.79 -12.20
CA GLU A 162 -24.45 -9.97 -12.46
C GLU A 162 -24.61 -11.40 -12.97
N ASP A 163 -25.40 -12.23 -12.26
CA ASP A 163 -25.74 -13.56 -12.72
C ASP A 163 -26.37 -13.40 -14.12
N GLU A 164 -25.69 -13.85 -15.19
CA GLU A 164 -26.30 -13.96 -16.51
C GLU A 164 -27.52 -14.89 -16.34
N GLU A 165 -28.73 -14.33 -16.33
CA GLU A 165 -29.97 -15.11 -16.34
C GLU A 165 -30.02 -15.92 -17.65
N ASP A 166 -29.55 -17.18 -17.59
CA ASP A 166 -29.69 -18.21 -18.64
C ASP A 166 -31.16 -18.49 -19.02
#